data_AF-A0A0D1BY53-F1
#
_entry.id   AF-A0A0D1BY53-F1
#
_cell.length_a   1.000
_cell.length_b   1.000
_cell.length_c   1.000
_cell.angle_alpha   90.00
_cell.angle_beta   90.00
_cell.angle_gamma   90.00
#
_symmetry.space_group_name_H-M   'P 1'
#
loop_
_entity.id
_entity.type
_entity.pdbx_description
1 polymer ?
#
loop_
_entity_poly.entity_id
_entity_poly.type
_entity_poly.pdbx_seq_one_letter_code
_entity_poly.pdbx_strand_id
1 'polypeptide(L)' 'MLYEILKSLIGKNAFEKEDMTNKLNVFYTFSQITVEQYAELMGEVSPNTKEDEGDTPEEVVTQ' A
#
# COMPACT_ATOMS: atom_id res chain seq x y z
N MET A 1 -16.66 7.76 -7.36
CA MET A 1 -17.19 8.11 -6.02
C MET A 1 -16.53 7.28 -4.93
N LEU A 2 -16.65 5.94 -4.92
CA LEU A 2 -16.00 5.10 -3.92
C LEU A 2 -14.46 5.26 -3.91
N TYR A 3 -13.84 5.20 -5.09
CA TYR A 3 -12.40 5.44 -5.25
C TYR A 3 -11.94 6.77 -4.62
N GLU A 4 -12.63 7.88 -4.91
CA GLU A 4 -12.31 9.20 -4.32
C GLU A 4 -12.41 9.21 -2.79
N ILE A 5 -13.38 8.49 -2.22
CA ILE A 5 -13.54 8.37 -0.76
C ILE A 5 -12.36 7.60 -0.17
N LEU A 6 -11.98 6.47 -0.77
CA LEU A 6 -10.84 5.67 -0.34
C LEU A 6 -9.54 6.48 -0.43
N LYS A 7 -9.33 7.18 -1.55
CA LYS A 7 -8.17 8.05 -1.75
C LYS A 7 -8.12 9.18 -0.71
N SER A 8 -9.26 9.79 -0.40
CA SER A 8 -9.33 10.83 0.64
C SER A 8 -9.03 10.29 2.04
N LEU A 9 -9.49 9.07 2.36
CA LEU A 9 -9.19 8.42 3.64
C LEU A 9 -7.70 8.11 3.77
N ILE A 10 -7.10 7.58 2.70
CA ILE A 10 -5.68 7.26 2.65
C ILE A 10 -4.84 8.54 2.77
N GLY A 11 -5.18 9.58 2.00
CA GLY A 11 -4.48 10.87 2.06
C GLY A 11 -4.58 11.59 3.41
N LYS A 12 -5.63 11.32 4.21
CA LYS A 12 -5.76 11.83 5.58
C LYS A 12 -4.98 11.02 6.61
N ASN A 13 -4.41 9.87 6.22
CA ASN A 13 -3.74 8.90 7.08
C ASN A 13 -4.58 8.49 8.31
N ALA A 14 -5.91 8.56 8.17
CA ALA A 14 -6.88 8.30 9.24
C ALA A 14 -7.44 6.88 9.13
N PHE A 15 -6.55 5.89 9.03
CA PHE A 15 -6.88 4.49 8.85
C PHE A 15 -5.81 3.59 9.48
N GLU A 16 -6.21 2.39 9.90
CA GLU A 16 -5.24 1.33 10.19
C GLU A 16 -4.91 0.58 8.91
N LYS A 17 -3.61 0.30 8.71
CA LYS A 17 -3.09 -0.27 7.46
C LYS A 17 -3.80 -1.58 7.08
N GLU A 18 -4.02 -2.44 8.06
CA GLU A 18 -4.74 -3.71 7.90
C GLU A 18 -6.23 -3.48 7.54
N ASP A 19 -6.90 -2.55 8.25
CA ASP A 19 -8.30 -2.21 7.99
C ASP A 19 -8.50 -1.68 6.56
N MET A 20 -7.63 -0.78 6.10
CA MET A 20 -7.70 -0.26 4.73
C MET A 20 -7.39 -1.33 3.70
N THR A 21 -6.38 -2.17 3.93
CA THR A 21 -6.06 -3.30 3.03
C THR A 21 -7.25 -4.26 2.89
N ASN A 22 -7.90 -4.61 4.00
CA ASN A 22 -9.09 -5.47 3.99
C ASN A 22 -10.26 -4.82 3.26
N LYS A 23 -10.49 -3.51 3.47
CA LYS A 23 -11.51 -2.77 2.73
C LYS A 23 -11.25 -2.78 1.22
N LEU A 24 -10.02 -2.49 0.79
CA LEU A 24 -9.65 -2.52 -0.63
C LEU A 24 -9.86 -3.91 -1.23
N ASN A 25 -9.48 -4.98 -0.51
CA ASN A 25 -9.69 -6.37 -0.94
C ASN A 25 -11.18 -6.70 -1.11
N VAL A 26 -12.02 -6.27 -0.16
CA VAL A 26 -13.47 -6.46 -0.22
C VAL A 26 -14.05 -5.71 -1.42
N PHE A 27 -13.75 -4.42 -1.57
CA PHE A 27 -14.27 -3.62 -2.69
C PHE A 27 -13.82 -4.16 -4.04
N TYR A 28 -12.59 -4.65 -4.16
CA TYR A 28 -12.09 -5.31 -5.36
C TYR A 28 -12.81 -6.63 -5.63
N THR A 29 -13.00 -7.48 -4.61
CA THR A 29 -13.71 -8.77 -4.74
C THR A 29 -15.13 -8.59 -5.25
N PHE A 30 -15.81 -7.53 -4.79
CA PHE A 30 -17.16 -7.18 -5.24
C PHE A 30 -17.19 -6.31 -6.51
N SER A 31 -16.05 -6.17 -7.23
CA SER A 31 -15.90 -5.37 -8.44
C SER A 31 -16.39 -3.92 -8.30
N GLN A 32 -16.32 -3.36 -7.09
CA GLN A 32 -16.70 -1.96 -6.80
C GLN A 32 -15.59 -0.97 -7.20
N ILE A 33 -14.36 -1.48 -7.34
CA ILE A 33 -13.20 -0.76 -7.85
C ILE A 33 -12.49 -1.63 -8.88
N THR A 34 -11.81 -1.00 -9.85
CA THR A 34 -11.02 -1.73 -10.84
C THR A 34 -9.69 -2.20 -10.26
N VAL A 35 -9.03 -3.12 -10.97
CA VAL A 35 -7.68 -3.59 -10.60
C VAL A 35 -6.66 -2.43 -10.56
N GLU A 36 -6.78 -1.47 -11.47
CA GLU A 36 -5.91 -0.29 -11.53
C GLU A 36 -6.09 0.60 -10.30
N GLN A 37 -7.36 0.87 -9.94
CA GLN A 37 -7.70 1.64 -8.74
C GLN A 37 -7.25 0.95 -7.46
N TYR A 38 -7.43 -0.37 -7.38
CA TYR A 38 -6.97 -1.17 -6.25
C TYR A 38 -5.45 -1.10 -6.09
N ALA A 39 -4.69 -1.28 -7.18
CA ALA A 39 -3.24 -1.23 -7.15
C ALA A 39 -2.70 0.15 -6.74
N GLU A 40 -3.30 1.23 -7.25
CA GLU A 40 -2.95 2.60 -6.86
C GLU A 40 -3.18 2.83 -5.35
N LEU A 41 -4.39 2.53 -4.86
CA LEU A 41 -4.74 2.74 -3.46
C LEU A 41 -3.90 1.85 -2.52
N MET A 42 -3.62 0.60 -2.92
CA MET A 42 -2.74 -0.30 -2.16
C MET A 42 -1.30 0.23 -2.08
N GLY A 43 -0.79 0.85 -3.14
CA GLY A 43 0.52 1.49 -3.15
C GLY A 43 0.60 2.72 -2.23
N GLU A 44 -0.50 3.43 -2.04
CA GLU A 44 -0.58 4.55 -1.08
C GLU A 44 -0.76 4.08 0.37
N VAL A 45 -1.48 2.96 0.61
CA VAL A 45 -1.73 2.37 1.93
C VAL A 45 -0.48 1.68 2.48
N SER A 46 0.16 0.91 1.60
CA SER A 46 1.46 0.34 1.83
C SER A 46 2.39 1.04 0.86
N PRO A 47 2.88 2.25 1.22
CA PRO A 47 4.09 2.72 0.60
C PRO A 47 5.14 1.72 1.06
N ASN A 48 5.32 0.65 0.28
CA ASN A 48 6.54 -0.10 0.34
C ASN A 48 7.56 0.98 0.09
N THR A 49 8.32 1.34 1.12
CA THR A 49 9.59 2.01 0.96
C THR A 49 10.18 1.31 -0.25
N LYS A 50 10.24 2.02 -1.39
CA LYS A 50 11.02 1.57 -2.53
C LYS A 50 12.27 1.04 -1.90
N GLU A 51 12.58 -0.21 -2.22
CA GLU A 51 13.84 -0.83 -1.87
C GLU A 51 14.90 0.26 -1.98
N ASP A 52 15.32 0.79 -0.83
CA ASP A 52 16.70 1.15 -0.67
C ASP A 52 17.33 -0.23 -0.82
N GLU A 53 17.73 -0.55 -2.05
CA GLU A 53 18.96 -1.28 -2.29
C GLU A 53 20.08 -0.52 -1.55
N GLY A 54 20.00 -0.54 -0.22
CA GLY A 54 21.08 -0.23 0.67
C GLY A 54 22.02 -1.41 0.51
N ASP A 55 22.85 -1.28 -0.52
CA ASP A 55 24.18 -1.84 -0.62
C ASP A 55 24.69 -2.07 0.79
N THR A 56 24.51 -3.30 1.27
CA THR A 56 25.20 -3.74 2.46
C THR A 56 26.55 -4.13 1.89
N PRO A 57 27.64 -3.36 2.09
CA PRO A 57 28.93 -3.99 1.98
C PRO A 57 28.90 -5.11 3.01
N GLU A 58 28.84 -6.34 2.52
CA GLU A 58 29.28 -7.51 3.26
C GLU A 58 30.73 -7.23 3.67
N GLU A 59 30.94 -6.55 4.80
CA GLU A 59 32.21 -6.65 5.50
C GLU A 59 32.21 -7.98 6.25
N VAL A 60 32.55 -9.00 5.46
CA VAL A 60 33.05 -10.30 5.88
C VAL A 60 34.03 -10.14 7.05
N VAL A 61 33.56 -10.52 8.23
CA VAL A 61 34.20 -11.46 9.17
C VAL A 61 35.75 -11.45 9.19
N THR A 62 36.28 -10.85 10.25
CA THR A 62 37.43 -11.27 11.09
C THR A 62 38.76 -11.67 10.42
N GLN A 63 39.83 -10.96 10.80
CA GLN A 63 40.92 -11.51 11.65
C GLN A 63 41.82 -10.41 12.21
#